data_AF-A0A966D236-F1
#
_entry.id   AF-A0A966D236-F1
#
_cell.length_a   1.000
_cell.length_b   1.000
_cell.length_c   1.000
_cell.angle_alpha   90.00
_cell.angle_beta   90.00
_cell.angle_gamma   90.00
#
_symmetry.space_group_name_H-M   'P 1'
#
loop_
_entity.id
_entity.type
_entity.pdbx_description
1 polymer ?
#
loop_
_entity_poly.entity_id
_entity_poly.type
_entity_poly.pdbx_seq_one_letter_code
_entity_poly.pdbx_strand_id
1 'polypeptide(L)'
;GCDVTVNNVNVPSTEMTSILITKGQGYVYFFSMATSFTKAALGAEGVGKDINLIVGNGYAKGHANLTLNIIRESKDIRELFEKLYV
;
A
#
# COMPACT_ATOMS: atom_id res chain seq x y z
N GLY A 1 3.47 -0.93 -18.36
CA GLY A 1 2.83 -0.63 -17.07
C GLY A 1 3.16 -1.74 -16.07
N CYS A 2 3.03 -1.46 -14.78
CA CYS A 2 3.31 -2.40 -13.70
C CYS A 2 2.18 -3.41 -13.50
N ASP A 3 2.49 -4.66 -13.17
CA ASP A 3 1.49 -5.69 -12.85
C ASP A 3 0.73 -5.38 -11.56
N VAL A 4 1.47 -4.91 -10.55
CA VAL A 4 0.96 -4.49 -9.25
C VAL A 4 1.56 -3.15 -8.91
N THR A 5 0.71 -2.21 -8.50
CA THR A 5 1.10 -0.91 -7.98
C THR A 5 0.61 -0.79 -6.55
N VAL A 6 1.51 -0.54 -5.61
CA VAL A 6 1.16 -0.34 -4.20
C VAL A 6 1.25 1.15 -3.87
N ASN A 7 0.13 1.74 -3.46
CA ASN A 7 0.08 3.11 -2.99
C ASN A 7 0.01 3.12 -1.46
N ASN A 8 1.16 3.44 -0.85
CA ASN A 8 1.31 3.62 0.59
C ASN A 8 1.65 5.08 0.94
N VAL A 9 1.22 6.03 0.12
CA VAL A 9 1.57 7.45 0.28
C VAL A 9 0.59 8.11 1.24
N ASN A 10 1.09 8.80 2.26
CA ASN A 10 0.28 9.49 3.28
C ASN A 10 -0.20 10.90 2.87
N VAL A 11 -0.17 11.23 1.58
CA VAL A 11 -0.67 12.50 1.02
C VAL A 11 -1.75 12.24 -0.04
N PRO A 12 -2.74 13.15 -0.18
CA PRO A 12 -3.87 12.96 -1.10
C PRO A 12 -3.48 13.12 -2.57
N SER A 13 -4.40 12.74 -3.47
CA SER A 13 -4.31 12.99 -4.93
C SER A 13 -3.21 12.21 -5.65
N THR A 14 -2.88 11.02 -5.16
CA THR A 14 -1.89 10.11 -5.77
C THR A 14 -2.53 8.96 -6.55
N GLU A 15 -3.87 8.86 -6.55
CA GLU A 15 -4.64 7.77 -7.12
C GLU A 15 -4.45 7.67 -8.63
N MET A 16 -4.53 8.80 -9.34
CA MET A 16 -4.36 8.83 -10.79
C MET A 16 -2.98 8.37 -11.23
N THR A 17 -1.93 8.75 -10.51
CA THR A 17 -0.57 8.29 -10.82
C THR A 17 -0.49 6.77 -10.69
N SER A 18 -1.05 6.19 -9.61
CA SER A 18 -1.09 4.75 -9.41
C SER A 18 -1.85 4.04 -10.53
N ILE A 19 -2.98 4.60 -10.99
CA ILE A 19 -3.78 4.09 -12.11
C ILE A 19 -2.97 4.14 -13.40
N LEU A 20 -2.34 5.27 -13.72
CA LEU A 20 -1.64 5.50 -14.98
C LEU A 20 -0.39 4.63 -15.15
N ILE A 21 0.34 4.32 -14.09
CA ILE A 21 1.52 3.45 -14.18
C ILE A 21 1.18 1.96 -14.26
N THR A 22 -0.01 1.56 -13.80
CA THR A 22 -0.45 0.16 -13.78
C THR A 22 -0.80 -0.32 -15.18
N LYS A 23 -0.51 -1.57 -15.54
CA LYS A 23 -0.94 -2.13 -16.82
C LYS A 23 -2.46 -2.40 -16.83
N GLY A 24 -3.07 -2.53 -18.01
CA GLY A 24 -4.45 -3.01 -18.11
C GLY A 24 -4.59 -4.40 -17.45
N GLN A 25 -5.70 -4.60 -16.74
CA GLN A 25 -6.01 -5.77 -15.91
C GLN A 25 -5.00 -6.01 -14.77
N GLY A 26 -4.11 -5.05 -14.49
CA GLY A 26 -3.21 -5.06 -13.34
C GLY A 26 -3.93 -4.70 -12.04
N TYR A 27 -3.19 -4.70 -10.94
CA TYR A 27 -3.71 -4.40 -9.60
C TYR A 27 -3.17 -3.08 -9.06
N VAL A 28 -4.03 -2.27 -8.47
CA VAL A 28 -3.64 -1.16 -7.62
C VAL A 28 -4.08 -1.46 -6.20
N TYR A 29 -3.13 -1.49 -5.27
CA TYR A 29 -3.40 -1.69 -3.86
C TYR A 29 -3.21 -0.38 -3.08
N PHE A 30 -4.31 0.20 -2.61
CA PHE A 30 -4.30 1.41 -1.79
C PHE A 30 -4.31 1.08 -0.30
N PHE A 31 -3.27 1.47 0.42
CA PHE A 31 -3.14 1.24 1.87
C PHE A 31 -3.34 2.49 2.73
N SER A 32 -3.23 3.68 2.13
CA SER A 32 -3.25 4.93 2.86
C SER A 32 -4.67 5.45 3.09
N MET A 33 -4.92 5.98 4.29
CA MET A 33 -6.15 6.72 4.63
C MET A 33 -6.28 8.05 3.86
N ALA A 34 -5.21 8.52 3.20
CA ALA A 34 -5.25 9.68 2.32
C ALA A 34 -5.92 9.39 0.96
N THR A 35 -6.19 8.11 0.66
CA THR A 35 -6.79 7.68 -0.61
C THR A 35 -8.27 8.02 -0.66
N SER A 36 -8.71 8.68 -1.74
CA SER A 36 -10.11 8.80 -2.11
C SER A 36 -10.49 7.70 -3.11
N PHE A 37 -11.20 6.67 -2.64
CA PHE A 37 -11.64 5.57 -3.50
C PHE A 37 -12.61 6.02 -4.60
N THR A 38 -13.43 7.04 -4.34
CA THR A 38 -14.29 7.65 -5.36
C THR A 38 -13.45 8.28 -6.48
N LYS A 39 -12.38 9.02 -6.14
CA LYS A 39 -11.46 9.58 -7.15
C LYS A 39 -10.73 8.48 -7.92
N ALA A 40 -10.32 7.40 -7.26
CA ALA A 40 -9.65 6.28 -7.92
C ALA A 40 -10.59 5.58 -8.92
N ALA A 41 -11.82 5.26 -8.51
CA ALA A 41 -12.79 4.58 -9.36
C ALA A 41 -13.18 5.43 -10.59
N LEU A 42 -13.60 6.68 -10.36
CA LEU A 42 -13.95 7.61 -11.44
C LEU A 42 -12.75 7.97 -12.32
N GLY A 43 -11.57 8.04 -11.72
CA GLY A 43 -10.32 8.29 -12.43
C GLY A 43 -9.99 7.17 -13.42
N ALA A 44 -10.12 5.91 -13.00
CA ALA A 44 -9.90 4.75 -13.87
C ALA A 44 -10.90 4.72 -15.04
N GLU A 45 -12.18 4.99 -14.78
CA GLU A 45 -13.20 5.14 -15.83
C GLU A 45 -12.86 6.29 -16.78
N GLY A 46 -12.51 7.47 -16.26
CA GLY A 46 -12.21 8.67 -17.05
C GLY A 46 -11.00 8.52 -17.98
N VAL A 47 -10.03 7.67 -17.63
CA VAL A 47 -8.89 7.34 -18.51
C VAL A 47 -9.08 6.01 -19.26
N GLY A 48 -10.27 5.40 -19.21
CA GLY A 48 -10.60 4.17 -19.94
C GLY A 48 -9.74 2.97 -19.54
N LYS A 49 -9.37 2.87 -18.26
CA LYS A 49 -8.38 1.90 -17.81
C LYS A 49 -9.01 0.79 -16.98
N ASP A 50 -9.13 -0.38 -17.60
CA ASP A 50 -9.57 -1.61 -16.94
C ASP A 50 -8.47 -2.09 -15.98
N ILE A 51 -8.71 -2.00 -14.66
CA ILE A 51 -7.78 -2.40 -13.59
C ILE A 51 -8.53 -2.92 -12.36
N ASN A 52 -7.85 -3.71 -11.55
CA ASN A 52 -8.35 -4.20 -10.28
C ASN A 52 -7.92 -3.26 -9.14
N LEU A 53 -8.88 -2.70 -8.41
CA LEU A 53 -8.61 -1.85 -7.24
C LEU A 53 -8.78 -2.66 -5.96
N ILE A 54 -7.73 -2.71 -5.13
CA ILE A 54 -7.74 -3.35 -3.82
C ILE A 54 -7.73 -2.26 -2.74
N VAL A 55 -8.71 -2.36 -1.83
CA VAL A 55 -8.85 -1.48 -0.66
C VAL A 55 -8.12 -2.11 0.52
N GLY A 56 -7.09 -1.42 1.02
CA GLY A 56 -6.38 -1.78 2.24
C GLY A 56 -7.21 -1.45 3.46
N ASN A 57 -7.49 -2.47 4.27
CA ASN A 57 -8.16 -2.32 5.57
C ASN A 57 -7.18 -2.10 6.74
N GLY A 58 -5.88 -2.07 6.46
CA GLY A 58 -4.83 -1.89 7.47
C GLY A 58 -4.59 -3.09 8.40
N TYR A 59 -5.31 -4.20 8.23
CA TYR A 59 -5.19 -5.38 9.08
C TYR A 59 -4.80 -6.62 8.27
N ALA A 60 -3.72 -7.28 8.69
CA ALA A 60 -3.29 -8.56 8.13
C ALA A 60 -3.22 -9.61 9.24
N LYS A 61 -3.92 -10.74 9.09
CA LYS A 61 -3.94 -11.80 10.10
C LYS A 61 -2.50 -12.25 10.43
N GLY A 62 -2.15 -12.23 11.71
CA GLY A 62 -0.83 -12.62 12.19
C GLY A 62 0.25 -11.53 12.11
N HIS A 63 -0.07 -10.31 11.66
CA HIS A 63 0.91 -9.23 11.50
C HIS A 63 1.67 -8.93 12.80
N ALA A 64 0.98 -8.87 13.95
CA ALA A 64 1.60 -8.59 15.24
C ALA A 64 2.64 -9.66 15.63
N ASN A 65 2.31 -10.94 15.46
CA ASN A 65 3.24 -12.03 15.77
C ASN A 65 4.47 -11.98 14.85
N LEU A 66 4.26 -11.74 13.55
CA LEU A 66 5.35 -11.58 12.59
C LEU A 66 6.27 -10.41 12.98
N THR A 67 5.70 -9.24 13.29
CA THR A 67 6.48 -8.06 13.71
C THR A 67 7.30 -8.33 14.96
N LEU A 68 6.71 -8.94 15.99
CA LEU A 68 7.44 -9.28 17.21
C LEU A 68 8.53 -10.32 16.97
N ASN A 69 8.29 -11.30 16.09
CA ASN A 69 9.30 -12.30 15.75
C ASN A 69 10.46 -11.69 14.96
N ILE A 70 10.21 -10.76 14.03
CA ILE A 70 11.28 -10.02 13.33
C ILE A 70 12.21 -9.33 14.33
N ILE A 71 11.65 -8.63 15.34
CA ILE A 71 12.45 -7.96 16.37
C ILE A 71 13.22 -8.98 17.23
N ARG A 72 12.64 -10.15 17.53
CA ARG A 72 13.30 -11.17 18.36
C ARG A 72 14.43 -11.91 17.63
N GLU A 73 14.22 -12.20 16.35
CA GLU A 73 15.11 -13.04 15.54
C GLU A 73 16.24 -12.23 14.89
N SER A 74 16.01 -10.96 14.58
CA SER A 74 17.02 -10.10 13.96
C SER A 74 17.73 -9.23 14.98
N LYS A 75 18.98 -9.59 15.32
CA LYS A 75 19.83 -8.82 16.24
C LYS A 75 19.97 -7.34 15.82
N ASP A 76 20.25 -7.07 14.55
CA ASP A 76 20.47 -5.69 14.07
C ASP A 76 19.23 -4.81 14.21
N ILE A 77 18.05 -5.33 13.84
CA ILE A 77 16.76 -4.64 14.02
C ILE A 77 16.46 -4.43 15.49
N ARG A 78 16.75 -5.41 16.35
CA ARG A 78 16.56 -5.31 17.79
C ARG A 78 17.42 -4.21 18.41
N GLU A 79 18.71 -4.19 18.08
CA GLU A 79 19.64 -3.16 18.57
C GLU A 79 19.20 -1.76 18.12
N LEU A 80 18.74 -1.61 16.88
CA LEU A 80 18.18 -0.36 16.40
C LEU A 80 16.91 0.05 17.16
N PHE A 81 16.01 -0.90 17.41
CA PHE A 81 14.78 -0.65 18.15
C PHE A 81 15.05 -0.21 19.60
N GLU A 82 15.93 -0.93 20.30
CA GLU A 82 16.33 -0.61 21.68
C GLU A 82 16.96 0.78 21.75
N LYS A 83 17.84 1.14 20.81
CA LYS A 83 18.44 2.49 20.76
C LYS A 83 17.42 3.63 20.57
N LEU A 84 16.34 3.40 19.83
CA LEU A 84 15.38 4.45 19.48
C LEU A 84 14.29 4.64 20.54
N TYR A 85 13.94 3.58 21.27
CA TYR A 85 12.70 3.53 22.05
C TYR A 85 12.83 3.04 23.50
N VAL A 86 14.00 2.54 23.91
CA VAL A 86 14.27 2.06 25.29
C VAL A 86 15.34 2.95 25.93
#